data_AF-A0A535PTS5-F1
#
_entry.id   AF-A0A535PTS5-F1
#
_cell.length_a   1.000
_cell.length_b   1.000
_cell.length_c   1.000
_cell.angle_alpha   90.00
_cell.angle_beta   90.00
_cell.angle_gamma   90.00
#
_symmetry.space_group_name_H-M   'P 1'
#
loop_
_entity.id
_entity.type
_entity.pdbx_description
1 polymer ?
#
loop_
_entity_poly.entity_id
_entity_poly.type
_entity_poly.pdbx_seq_one_letter_code
_entity_poly.pdbx_strand_id
1 'polypeptide(L)'
;ILETHPRTLMMYEHLDMIHPKRTVTNRRRYSRRDVMKLQAIQTLTREHRVNLAGVRYILALLKRLQTAGVEPPEGLKNLDVTLLDV
;
A
#
# COMPACT_ATOMS: atom_id res chain seq x y z
N ILE A 1 -5.77 6.34 13.29
CA ILE A 1 -6.08 5.46 12.14
C ILE A 1 -4.79 4.96 11.48
N LEU A 2 -3.81 5.83 11.20
CA LEU A 2 -2.45 5.42 10.82
C LEU A 2 -1.43 6.26 11.62
N GLU A 3 -0.66 5.65 12.52
CA GLU A 3 0.44 6.31 13.23
C GLU A 3 1.66 6.42 12.31
N THR A 4 1.54 7.27 11.29
CA THR A 4 2.55 7.43 10.23
C THR A 4 3.09 8.84 10.24
N HIS A 5 4.40 8.96 10.38
CA HIS A 5 5.06 10.25 10.34
C HIS A 5 4.91 10.89 8.93
N PRO A 6 4.70 12.22 8.81
CA PRO A 6 4.54 12.89 7.52
C PRO A 6 5.69 12.62 6.54
N ARG A 7 6.92 12.47 7.03
CA ARG A 7 8.09 12.16 6.19
C ARG A 7 8.03 10.77 5.55
N THR A 8 7.42 9.80 6.22
CA THR A 8 7.21 8.45 5.68
C THR A 8 6.17 8.48 4.55
N LEU A 9 5.10 9.27 4.71
CA LEU A 9 4.10 9.46 3.64
C LEU A 9 4.72 10.13 2.40
N MET A 10 5.58 11.15 2.61
CA MET A 10 6.33 11.77 1.52
C MET A 10 7.23 10.78 0.78
N MET A 11 7.87 9.86 1.50
CA MET A 11 8.70 8.82 0.91
C MET A 11 7.86 7.84 0.07
N TYR A 12 6.68 7.44 0.56
CA TYR A 12 5.79 6.55 -0.18
C TYR A 12 5.21 7.22 -1.45
N GLU A 13 4.91 8.52 -1.38
CA GLU A 13 4.54 9.32 -2.57
C GLU A 13 5.68 9.37 -3.59
N HIS A 14 6.92 9.62 -3.14
CA HIS A 14 8.08 9.70 -4.02
C HIS A 14 8.40 8.38 -4.72
N LEU A 15 8.05 7.25 -4.10
CA LEU A 15 8.24 5.91 -4.65
C LEU A 15 7.04 5.44 -5.50
N ASP A 16 6.12 6.34 -5.85
CA ASP A 16 4.88 6.06 -6.58
C ASP A 16 4.02 4.96 -5.93
N MET A 17 4.15 4.79 -4.61
CA MET A 17 3.40 3.77 -3.88
C MET A 17 2.00 4.27 -3.53
N ILE A 18 1.80 5.59 -3.42
CA ILE A 18 0.52 6.24 -3.11
C ILE A 18 0.39 7.55 -3.89
N HIS A 19 -0.83 7.90 -4.30
CA HIS A 19 -1.12 9.12 -5.05
C HIS A 19 -2.27 9.89 -4.40
N PRO A 20 -2.01 10.59 -3.26
CA PRO A 20 -3.05 11.33 -2.58
C PRO A 20 -3.58 12.48 -3.45
N LYS A 21 -4.89 12.71 -3.38
CA LYS A 21 -5.48 13.91 -3.97
C LYS A 21 -5.02 15.15 -3.19
N ARG A 22 -4.84 16.27 -3.89
CA ARG A 22 -4.46 17.54 -3.27
C ARG A 22 -5.66 18.48 -3.21
N THR A 23 -5.80 19.22 -2.12
CA THR A 23 -6.75 20.34 -2.03
C THR A 23 -6.25 21.55 -2.81
N VAL A 24 -7.12 22.53 -3.01
CA VAL A 24 -6.74 23.86 -3.53
C VAL A 24 -5.64 24.54 -2.70
N THR A 25 -5.56 24.25 -1.39
CA THR A 25 -4.50 24.71 -0.48
C THR A 25 -3.30 23.76 -0.41
N ASN A 26 -3.14 22.86 -1.38
CA ASN A 26 -2.05 21.87 -1.50
C ASN A 26 -1.92 20.88 -0.31
N ARG A 27 -2.99 20.65 0.45
CA ARG A 27 -3.01 19.61 1.50
C ARG A 27 -3.36 18.25 0.92
N ARG A 28 -2.71 17.20 1.44
CA ARG A 28 -2.97 15.80 1.04
C ARG A 28 -4.31 15.32 1.58
N ARG A 29 -5.11 14.70 0.73
CA ARG A 29 -6.33 13.98 1.09
C ARG A 29 -6.19 12.54 0.64
N TYR A 30 -6.26 11.64 1.60
CA TYR A 30 -6.24 10.21 1.39
C TYR A 30 -7.67 9.70 1.28
N SER A 31 -7.93 8.93 0.24
CA SER A 31 -9.12 8.11 0.10
C SER A 31 -9.03 6.88 1.01
N ARG A 32 -10.14 6.16 1.17
CA ARG A 32 -10.14 4.86 1.87
C ARG A 32 -9.18 3.86 1.23
N ARG A 33 -9.04 3.89 -0.10
CA ARG A 33 -8.10 3.03 -0.84
C ARG A 33 -6.65 3.35 -0.47
N ASP A 34 -6.32 4.63 -0.39
CA ASP A 34 -4.98 5.06 0.03
C ASP A 34 -4.66 4.58 1.46
N VAL A 35 -5.62 4.68 2.38
CA VAL A 35 -5.46 4.20 3.76
C VAL A 35 -5.21 2.70 3.80
N MET A 36 -5.95 1.91 3.02
CA MET A 36 -5.75 0.46 2.94
C MET A 36 -4.39 0.09 2.33
N LYS A 37 -3.98 0.78 1.25
CA LYS A 37 -2.66 0.61 0.65
C LYS A 37 -1.54 0.94 1.65
N LEU A 38 -1.69 2.01 2.41
CA LEU A 38 -0.77 2.39 3.49
C LEU A 38 -0.67 1.32 4.59
N GLN A 39 -1.81 0.74 5.00
CA GLN A 39 -1.84 -0.36 5.97
C GLN A 39 -1.10 -1.59 5.42
N ALA A 40 -1.35 -1.97 4.16
CA ALA A 40 -0.65 -3.09 3.52
C ALA A 40 0.87 -2.89 3.47
N ILE A 41 1.32 -1.67 3.11
CA ILE A 41 2.73 -1.31 3.12
C ILE A 41 3.31 -1.43 4.54
N GLN A 42 2.57 -1.02 5.57
CA GLN A 42 3.01 -1.12 6.96
C GLN A 42 3.09 -2.55 7.45
N THR A 43 2.11 -3.40 7.14
CA THR A 43 2.15 -4.82 7.49
C THR A 43 3.36 -5.50 6.84
N LEU A 44 3.61 -5.27 5.54
CA LEU A 44 4.76 -5.87 4.86
C LEU A 44 6.10 -5.36 5.40
N THR A 45 6.22 -4.07 5.70
CA THR A 45 7.48 -3.49 6.23
C THR A 45 7.73 -3.83 7.70
N ARG A 46 6.68 -3.79 8.53
CA ARG A 46 6.79 -3.99 9.99
C ARG A 46 6.71 -5.46 10.34
N GLU A 47 5.71 -6.21 9.89
CA GLU A 47 5.54 -7.62 10.31
C GLU A 47 6.45 -8.55 9.50
N HIS A 48 6.48 -8.39 8.18
CA HIS A 48 7.24 -9.27 7.29
C HIS A 48 8.67 -8.79 6.99
N ARG A 49 9.09 -7.65 7.57
CA ARG A 49 10.43 -7.04 7.40
C ARG A 49 10.84 -6.85 5.93
N VAL A 50 9.87 -6.65 5.04
CA VAL A 50 10.11 -6.43 3.62
C VAL A 50 10.53 -4.98 3.39
N ASN A 51 11.54 -4.77 2.56
CA ASN A 51 11.92 -3.41 2.14
C ASN A 51 10.91 -2.83 1.12
N LEU A 52 10.96 -1.51 0.88
CA LEU A 52 9.97 -0.84 0.03
C LEU A 52 9.96 -1.34 -1.42
N ALA A 53 11.11 -1.72 -1.97
CA ALA A 53 11.18 -2.30 -3.31
C ALA A 53 10.44 -3.64 -3.37
N GLY A 54 10.65 -4.51 -2.38
CA GLY A 54 9.95 -5.77 -2.24
C GLY A 54 8.45 -5.58 -2.04
N VAL A 55 8.04 -4.60 -1.23
CA VAL A 55 6.62 -4.26 -1.05
C VAL A 55 5.95 -3.94 -2.38
N ARG A 56 6.58 -3.11 -3.24
CA ARG A 56 6.02 -2.78 -4.56
C ARG A 56 5.76 -4.03 -5.41
N TYR A 57 6.73 -4.94 -5.50
CA TYR A 57 6.58 -6.17 -6.26
C TYR A 57 5.55 -7.12 -5.64
N ILE A 58 5.54 -7.29 -4.32
CA ILE A 58 4.57 -8.15 -3.63
C ILE A 58 3.15 -7.66 -3.88
N LEU A 59 2.88 -6.36 -3.73
CA LEU A 59 1.55 -5.80 -3.98
C LEU A 59 1.11 -6.00 -5.44
N ALA A 60 2.03 -5.81 -6.40
CA ALA A 60 1.75 -6.07 -7.81
C ALA A 60 1.44 -7.55 -8.10
N LEU A 61 2.21 -8.47 -7.50
CA LEU A 61 1.99 -9.91 -7.63
C LEU A 61 0.66 -10.34 -7.00
N LEU A 62 0.37 -9.90 -5.78
CA LEU A 62 -0.89 -10.19 -5.10
C LEU A 62 -2.09 -9.69 -5.91
N LYS A 63 -1.98 -8.51 -6.54
CA LYS A 63 -3.03 -8.02 -7.45
C LYS A 63 -3.22 -8.93 -8.66
N ARG A 64 -2.13 -9.40 -9.28
CA ARG A 64 -2.20 -10.34 -10.41
C ARG A 64 -2.80 -11.69 -10.01
N LEU A 65 -2.44 -12.22 -8.84
CA LEU A 65 -3.02 -13.45 -8.30
C LEU A 65 -4.53 -13.29 -8.09
N GLN A 66 -4.95 -12.17 -7.49
CA GLN A 66 -6.37 -11.84 -7.31
C GLN A 66 -7.12 -11.78 -8.65
N THR A 67 -6.57 -11.11 -9.66
CA THR A 67 -7.19 -11.05 -11.00
C THR A 67 -7.23 -12.41 -11.68
N ALA A 68 -6.25 -13.28 -11.42
CA ALA A 68 -6.21 -14.64 -11.94
C ALA A 68 -7.09 -15.64 -11.13
N GLY A 69 -7.75 -15.19 -10.05
CA GLY A 69 -8.52 -16.06 -9.16
C GLY A 69 -7.65 -17.04 -8.36
N VAL A 70 -6.36 -16.75 -8.21
CA VAL A 70 -5.42 -17.57 -7.46
C VAL A 70 -5.34 -17.06 -6.03
N GLU A 71 -5.50 -17.97 -5.07
CA GLU A 71 -5.39 -17.67 -3.65
C GLU A 71 -3.97 -17.17 -3.28
N PRO A 72 -3.86 -16.12 -2.45
CA PRO A 72 -2.57 -15.63 -1.99
C PRO A 72 -1.89 -16.64 -1.04
N PRO A 73 -0.55 -16.54 -0.87
CA PRO A 73 0.18 -17.34 0.09
C PRO A 73 -0.41 -17.20 1.50
N GLU A 74 -0.34 -18.26 2.31
CA GLU A 74 -0.97 -18.31 3.62
C GLU A 74 -0.57 -17.13 4.53
N GLY A 75 0.71 -16.76 4.53
CA GLY A 75 1.22 -15.63 5.30
C GLY A 75 0.75 -14.25 4.83
N LEU A 76 0.06 -14.16 3.69
CA LEU A 76 -0.44 -12.91 3.10
C LEU A 76 -1.96 -12.87 2.92
N LYS A 77 -2.69 -13.90 3.38
CA LYS A 77 -4.16 -13.98 3.25
C LYS A 77 -4.91 -12.79 3.87
N ASN A 78 -4.34 -12.19 4.91
CA ASN A 78 -4.94 -11.06 5.63
C ASN A 78 -4.75 -9.71 4.91
N LEU A 79 -3.93 -9.66 3.85
CA LEU A 79 -3.72 -8.45 3.07
C LEU A 79 -4.81 -8.30 2.02
N ASP A 80 -5.75 -7.39 2.27
CA ASP A 80 -6.77 -7.03 1.29
C ASP A 80 -6.15 -6.21 0.15
N VAL A 81 -5.99 -6.86 -1.01
CA VAL A 81 -5.45 -6.25 -2.24
C VAL A 81 -6.53 -5.82 -3.24
N THR A 82 -7.80 -5.99 -2.89
CA THR A 82 -8.94 -5.74 -3.80
C THR A 82 -8.97 -4.30 -4.29
N LEU A 83 -8.61 -3.36 -3.42
CA LEU A 83 -8.66 -1.91 -3.65
C LEU A 83 -7.31 -1.30 -4.05
N LEU A 84 -6.31 -2.13 -4.34
CA LEU A 84 -5.03 -1.67 -4.84
C LEU A 84 -5.14 -1.37 -6.34
N ASP A 85 -4.96 -0.10 -6.68
CA ASP A 85 -4.58 0.34 -8.03
C ASP A 85 -3.05 0.28 -8.09
N VAL A 86 -2.50 -0.54 -9.00
CA VAL A 86 -1.06 -0.70 -9.29
C VAL A 86 -0.77 -0.04 -10.62
#